data_AF-A0AAU0EYQ3-F1
#
_entry.id   AF-A0AAU0EYQ3-F1
#
_cell.length_a   1.000
_cell.length_b   1.000
_cell.length_c   1.000
_cell.angle_alpha   90.00
_cell.angle_beta   90.00
_cell.angle_gamma   90.00
#
_symmetry.space_group_name_H-M   'P 1'
#
loop_
_entity.id
_entity.type
_entity.pdbx_description
1 polymer ?
#
loop_
_entity_poly.entity_id
_entity_poly.type
_entity_poly.pdbx_seq_one_letter_code
_entity_poly.pdbx_strand_id
1 'polypeptide(L)'
;MSCSSLKKNLMKRNENLIPLSRDHHFGLLCSWKIREGIKKNISYERIKRYINYFWEHHLSTHFDLEDHILPKTNDAILSKKMEQEHKEIQKLISSINHSDDVKLLESFALTLQNHIRFEERVCFPNYENQLSEEELFQIGEALKDQHIVLEDAYDDEFWK
;
A
#
# COMPACT_ATOMS: atom_id res chain seq x y z
N MET A 1 -34.18 0.71 25.64
CA MET A 1 -33.08 1.38 24.91
C MET A 1 -32.36 0.31 24.10
N SER A 2 -32.64 0.25 22.79
CA SER A 2 -32.09 -0.80 21.92
C SER A 2 -30.68 -0.39 21.49
N CYS A 3 -29.69 -1.19 21.88
CA CYS A 3 -28.31 -1.04 21.44
C CYS A 3 -28.22 -1.58 20.00
N SER A 4 -28.21 -0.67 19.03
CA SER A 4 -27.99 -1.00 17.63
C SER A 4 -26.56 -1.52 17.46
N SER A 5 -26.45 -2.83 17.24
CA SER A 5 -25.22 -3.48 16.80
C SER A 5 -24.85 -2.96 15.41
N LEU A 6 -23.85 -2.08 15.36
CA LEU A 6 -23.15 -1.77 14.12
C LEU A 6 -22.43 -3.04 13.67
N LYS A 7 -23.09 -3.85 12.82
CA LYS A 7 -22.41 -4.85 12.00
C LYS A 7 -21.32 -4.11 11.24
N LYS A 8 -20.07 -4.31 11.66
CA LYS A 8 -18.89 -3.97 10.87
C LYS A 8 -19.02 -4.77 9.58
N ASN A 9 -19.55 -4.16 8.52
CA ASN A 9 -19.54 -4.75 7.20
C ASN A 9 -18.07 -5.02 6.86
N LEU A 10 -17.64 -6.28 7.00
CA LEU A 10 -16.43 -6.73 6.34
C LEU A 10 -16.73 -6.57 4.85
N MET A 11 -16.13 -5.57 4.22
CA MET A 11 -16.12 -5.49 2.77
C MET A 11 -15.38 -6.73 2.28
N LYS A 12 -16.11 -7.66 1.67
CA LYS A 12 -15.51 -8.83 1.03
C LYS A 12 -14.95 -8.35 -0.30
N ARG A 13 -13.63 -8.27 -0.40
CA ARG A 13 -12.90 -7.95 -1.63
C ARG A 13 -13.22 -9.00 -2.71
N ASN A 14 -13.40 -8.55 -3.96
CA ASN A 14 -13.47 -9.42 -5.11
C ASN A 14 -12.19 -10.26 -5.21
N GLU A 15 -12.32 -11.57 -5.48
CA GLU A 15 -11.19 -12.49 -5.46
C GLU A 15 -10.06 -12.13 -6.42
N ASN A 16 -10.39 -11.46 -7.53
CA ASN A 16 -9.41 -11.03 -8.53
C ASN A 16 -8.56 -9.83 -8.07
N LEU A 17 -9.00 -9.08 -7.05
CA LEU A 17 -8.25 -7.98 -6.45
C LEU A 17 -7.56 -8.37 -5.14
N ILE A 18 -7.82 -9.59 -4.62
CA ILE A 18 -7.21 -10.07 -3.39
C ILE A 18 -5.67 -10.07 -3.41
N PRO A 19 -4.97 -10.37 -4.53
CA PRO A 19 -3.51 -10.31 -4.55
C PRO A 19 -2.97 -8.94 -4.10
N LEU A 20 -3.49 -7.85 -4.66
CA LEU A 20 -3.11 -6.48 -4.28
C LEU A 20 -3.49 -6.19 -2.81
N SER A 21 -4.70 -6.57 -2.39
CA SER A 21 -5.12 -6.43 -0.99
C SER A 21 -4.26 -7.22 0.00
N ARG A 22 -3.59 -8.31 -0.42
CA ARG A 22 -2.65 -9.05 0.44
C ARG A 22 -1.37 -8.24 0.62
N ASP A 23 -0.87 -7.59 -0.42
CA ASP A 23 0.33 -6.75 -0.35
C ASP A 23 0.13 -5.54 0.58
N HIS A 24 -1.08 -4.99 0.60
CA HIS A 24 -1.48 -3.95 1.54
C HIS A 24 -1.27 -4.33 3.01
N HIS A 25 -1.34 -5.63 3.36
CA HIS A 25 -1.01 -6.07 4.72
C HIS A 25 0.45 -5.75 5.08
N PHE A 26 1.37 -6.03 4.15
CA PHE A 26 2.79 -5.75 4.33
C PHE A 26 3.09 -4.25 4.30
N GLY A 27 2.41 -3.47 3.46
CA GLY A 27 2.53 -2.01 3.46
C GLY A 27 2.08 -1.36 4.79
N LEU A 28 0.99 -1.87 5.37
CA LEU A 28 0.53 -1.45 6.70
C LEU A 28 1.50 -1.89 7.81
N LEU A 29 2.07 -3.10 7.70
CA LEU A 29 3.08 -3.59 8.63
C LEU A 29 4.36 -2.74 8.55
N CYS A 30 4.82 -2.38 7.36
CA CYS A 30 5.94 -1.48 7.13
C CYS A 30 5.69 -0.12 7.82
N SER A 31 4.52 0.48 7.58
CA SER A 31 4.11 1.73 8.23
C SER A 31 4.10 1.62 9.76
N TRP A 32 3.69 0.48 10.32
CA TRP A 32 3.74 0.22 11.74
C TRP A 32 5.19 0.06 12.26
N LYS A 33 6.02 -0.75 11.60
CA LYS A 33 7.44 -0.97 11.98
C LYS A 33 8.21 0.35 12.05
N ILE A 34 8.04 1.22 11.06
CA ILE A 34 8.65 2.56 11.03
C ILE A 34 8.25 3.37 12.26
N ARG A 35 6.94 3.45 12.57
CA ARG A 35 6.45 4.18 13.74
C ARG A 35 6.97 3.61 15.06
N GLU A 36 7.08 2.29 15.18
CA GLU A 36 7.68 1.67 16.37
C GLU A 36 9.16 2.00 16.50
N GLY A 37 9.92 1.96 15.40
CA GLY A 37 11.32 2.40 15.37
C GLY A 37 11.49 3.85 15.84
N ILE A 38 10.64 4.76 15.35
CA ILE A 38 10.66 6.17 15.76
C ILE A 38 10.37 6.31 17.26
N LYS A 39 9.32 5.65 17.78
CA LYS A 39 8.98 5.68 19.22
C LYS A 39 10.11 5.15 20.11
N LYS A 40 10.85 4.15 19.62
CA LYS A 40 11.98 3.52 20.31
C LYS A 40 13.28 4.33 20.16
N ASN A 41 13.25 5.50 19.52
CA ASN A 41 14.41 6.32 19.19
C ASN A 41 15.50 5.55 18.42
N ILE A 42 15.07 4.65 17.53
CA ILE A 42 15.98 3.96 16.61
C ILE A 42 16.61 4.99 15.67
N SER A 43 17.91 4.83 15.39
CA SER A 43 18.64 5.72 14.49
C SER A 43 17.97 5.83 13.12
N TYR A 44 17.90 7.05 12.58
CA TYR A 44 17.37 7.35 11.25
C TYR A 44 17.86 6.38 10.17
N GLU A 45 19.18 6.18 10.10
CA GLU A 45 19.82 5.30 9.12
C GLU A 45 19.32 3.85 9.16
N ARG A 46 18.98 3.33 10.34
CA ARG A 46 18.48 1.95 10.50
C ARG A 46 17.07 1.80 9.96
N ILE A 47 16.22 2.80 10.19
CA ILE A 47 14.86 2.83 9.64
C ILE A 47 14.90 3.10 8.13
N LYS A 48 15.76 4.01 7.67
CA LYS A 48 15.97 4.28 6.24
C LYS A 48 16.35 3.02 5.46
N ARG A 49 17.27 2.20 5.98
CA ARG A 49 17.64 0.91 5.35
C ARG A 49 16.43 0.00 5.16
N TYR A 50 15.57 -0.11 6.17
CA TYR A 50 14.34 -0.87 6.04
C TYR A 50 13.37 -0.29 5.01
N ILE A 51 13.19 1.04 4.97
CA ILE A 51 12.34 1.69 3.96
C ILE A 51 12.84 1.39 2.54
N ASN A 52 14.15 1.50 2.32
CA ASN A 52 14.75 1.20 1.01
C ASN A 52 14.61 -0.28 0.64
N TYR A 53 14.85 -1.19 1.59
CA TYR A 53 14.59 -2.62 1.39
C TYR A 53 13.13 -2.86 1.00
N PHE A 54 12.18 -2.30 1.75
CA PHE A 54 10.76 -2.49 1.50
C PHE A 54 10.34 -1.91 0.14
N TRP A 55 10.92 -0.78 -0.26
CA TRP A 55 10.73 -0.20 -1.58
C TRP A 55 11.23 -1.13 -2.70
N GLU A 56 12.48 -1.58 -2.61
CA GLU A 56 13.15 -2.38 -3.63
C GLU A 56 12.50 -3.77 -3.81
N HIS A 57 12.09 -4.40 -2.72
CA HIS A 57 11.62 -5.78 -2.74
C HIS A 57 10.10 -5.94 -2.79
N HIS A 58 9.34 -4.89 -2.47
CA HIS A 58 7.88 -5.00 -2.31
C HIS A 58 7.12 -3.84 -2.95
N LEU A 59 7.30 -2.62 -2.44
CA LEU A 59 6.37 -1.52 -2.75
C LEU A 59 6.48 -1.03 -4.19
N SER A 60 7.69 -1.05 -4.78
CA SER A 60 7.88 -0.63 -6.18
C SER A 60 7.14 -1.56 -7.15
N THR A 61 7.32 -2.87 -7.01
CA THR A 61 6.61 -3.87 -7.82
C THR A 61 5.10 -3.80 -7.61
N HIS A 62 4.64 -3.55 -6.39
CA HIS A 62 3.21 -3.39 -6.12
C HIS A 62 2.60 -2.22 -6.93
N PHE A 63 3.22 -1.04 -6.89
CA PHE A 63 2.77 0.11 -7.69
C PHE A 63 2.87 -0.17 -9.20
N ASP A 64 3.91 -0.87 -9.65
CA ASP A 64 4.02 -1.25 -11.06
C ASP A 64 2.86 -2.17 -11.49
N LEU A 65 2.47 -3.14 -10.66
CA LEU A 65 1.31 -3.99 -10.95
C LEU A 65 0.02 -3.17 -11.04
N GLU A 66 -0.19 -2.23 -10.11
CA GLU A 66 -1.37 -1.37 -10.12
C GLU A 66 -1.41 -0.48 -11.37
N ASP A 67 -0.30 0.18 -11.70
CA ASP A 67 -0.22 1.12 -12.81
C ASP A 67 -0.34 0.44 -14.18
N HIS A 68 0.08 -0.83 -14.31
CA HIS A 68 0.09 -1.55 -15.59
C HIS A 68 -1.09 -2.52 -15.77
N ILE A 69 -1.64 -3.07 -14.68
CA ILE A 69 -2.71 -4.08 -14.77
C ILE A 69 -4.08 -3.47 -14.50
N LEU A 70 -4.20 -2.53 -13.55
CA LEU A 70 -5.49 -1.92 -13.29
C LEU A 70 -5.85 -0.97 -14.42
N PRO A 71 -7.06 -1.08 -15.01
CA PRO A 71 -7.48 -0.16 -16.04
C PRO A 71 -7.67 1.23 -15.43
N LYS A 72 -7.49 2.29 -16.23
CA LYS A 72 -7.87 3.63 -15.78
C LYS A 72 -9.37 3.63 -15.47
N THR A 73 -9.74 3.95 -14.23
CA THR A 73 -11.14 4.11 -13.87
C THR A 73 -11.77 5.27 -14.66
N ASN A 74 -13.05 5.15 -14.98
CA ASN A 74 -13.85 6.22 -15.57
C ASN A 74 -13.96 7.43 -14.64
N ASP A 75 -13.64 7.27 -13.35
CA ASP A 75 -13.45 8.36 -12.41
C ASP A 75 -12.03 8.96 -12.54
N ALA A 76 -11.90 9.99 -13.38
CA ALA A 76 -10.64 10.67 -13.59
C ALA A 76 -10.03 11.28 -12.31
N ILE A 77 -10.86 11.57 -11.28
CA ILE A 77 -10.38 12.10 -10.01
C ILE A 77 -9.67 11.00 -9.22
N LEU A 78 -10.25 9.79 -9.18
CA LEU A 78 -9.64 8.64 -8.52
C LEU A 78 -8.34 8.21 -9.20
N SER A 79 -8.36 8.07 -10.53
CA SER A 79 -7.16 7.72 -11.31
C SER A 79 -6.02 8.71 -11.05
N LYS A 80 -6.32 10.01 -11.12
CA LYS A 80 -5.33 11.06 -10.88
C LYS A 80 -4.80 11.05 -9.45
N LYS A 81 -5.67 10.75 -8.47
CA LYS A 81 -5.28 10.68 -7.06
C LYS A 81 -4.31 9.52 -6.82
N MET A 82 -4.59 8.34 -7.35
CA MET A 82 -3.71 7.17 -7.24
C MET A 82 -2.31 7.49 -7.80
N GLU A 83 -2.24 8.00 -9.03
CA GLU A 83 -0.97 8.41 -9.67
C GLU A 83 -0.21 9.49 -8.85
N GLN A 84 -0.94 10.43 -8.26
CA GLN A 84 -0.34 11.47 -7.42
C GLN A 84 0.22 10.91 -6.10
N GLU A 85 -0.49 9.98 -5.45
CA GLU A 85 -0.04 9.35 -4.21
C GLU A 85 1.17 8.45 -4.45
N HIS A 86 1.23 7.69 -5.56
CA HIS A 86 2.42 6.92 -5.97
C HIS A 86 3.64 7.82 -6.11
N LYS A 87 3.50 8.92 -6.87
CA LYS A 87 4.58 9.90 -7.09
C LYS A 87 5.03 10.57 -5.79
N GLU A 88 4.11 10.83 -4.87
CA GLU A 88 4.45 11.42 -3.57
C GLU A 88 5.26 10.46 -2.70
N ILE A 89 4.88 9.19 -2.65
CA ILE A 89 5.62 8.15 -1.93
C ILE A 89 7.04 7.98 -2.52
N GLN A 90 7.17 7.96 -3.85
CA GLN A 90 8.46 7.92 -4.53
C GLN A 90 9.35 9.13 -4.18
N LYS A 91 8.77 10.35 -4.14
CA LYS A 91 9.50 11.55 -3.72
C LYS A 91 9.96 11.47 -2.27
N LEU A 92 9.10 11.00 -1.37
CA LEU A 92 9.45 10.82 0.05
C LEU A 92 10.63 9.87 0.21
N ILE A 93 10.67 8.76 -0.53
CA ILE A 93 11.83 7.84 -0.53
C ILE A 93 13.09 8.56 -1.01
N SER A 94 13.01 9.32 -2.10
CA SER A 94 14.14 10.11 -2.58
C SER A 94 14.61 11.12 -1.54
N SER A 95 13.70 11.82 -0.86
CA SER A 95 14.05 12.78 0.20
C SER A 95 14.68 12.09 1.41
N ILE A 96 14.15 10.93 1.82
CA ILE A 96 14.69 10.11 2.91
C ILE A 96 16.14 9.71 2.63
N ASN A 97 16.48 9.45 1.37
CA ASN A 97 17.83 9.08 0.96
C ASN A 97 18.85 10.21 1.00
N HIS A 98 18.41 11.47 1.12
CA HIS A 98 19.26 12.67 1.08
C HIS A 98 19.09 13.57 2.32
N SER A 99 18.50 13.04 3.39
CA SER A 99 18.18 13.78 4.62
C SER A 99 18.41 12.91 5.85
N ASP A 100 18.27 13.50 7.03
CA ASP A 100 18.23 12.89 8.35
C ASP A 100 17.03 13.38 9.17
N ASP A 101 16.06 14.06 8.54
CA ASP A 101 14.86 14.57 9.19
C ASP A 101 13.85 13.43 9.44
N VAL A 102 13.69 13.05 10.72
CA VAL A 102 12.74 12.03 11.18
C VAL A 102 11.30 12.30 10.70
N LYS A 103 10.92 13.56 10.47
CA LYS A 103 9.58 13.89 9.93
C LYS A 103 9.34 13.25 8.57
N LEU A 104 10.37 13.03 7.75
CA LEU A 104 10.22 12.34 6.47
C LEU A 104 9.84 10.87 6.66
N LEU A 105 10.37 10.20 7.69
CA LEU A 105 10.00 8.82 8.03
C LEU A 105 8.53 8.75 8.49
N GLU A 106 8.11 9.72 9.31
CA GLU A 106 6.70 9.86 9.74
C GLU A 106 5.77 10.12 8.55
N SER A 107 6.15 11.04 7.67
CA SER A 107 5.41 11.36 6.45
C SER A 107 5.28 10.14 5.55
N PHE A 108 6.35 9.38 5.31
CA PHE A 108 6.29 8.15 4.52
C PHE A 108 5.30 7.14 5.11
N ALA A 109 5.43 6.82 6.40
CA ALA A 109 4.55 5.86 7.06
C ALA A 109 3.08 6.30 7.09
N LEU A 110 2.82 7.61 7.21
CA LEU A 110 1.46 8.15 7.16
C LEU A 110 0.88 8.13 5.74
N THR A 111 1.66 8.58 4.76
CA THR A 111 1.25 8.63 3.34
C THR A 111 0.95 7.23 2.82
N LEU A 112 1.85 6.26 3.05
CA LEU A 112 1.63 4.86 2.64
C LEU A 112 0.37 4.27 3.27
N GLN A 113 0.17 4.45 4.58
CA GLN A 113 -1.04 3.98 5.24
C GLN A 113 -2.32 4.64 4.68
N ASN A 114 -2.27 5.93 4.38
CA ASN A 114 -3.43 6.66 3.87
C ASN A 114 -3.77 6.22 2.44
N HIS A 115 -2.75 6.00 1.63
CA HIS A 115 -2.86 5.49 0.27
C HIS A 115 -3.52 4.10 0.24
N ILE A 116 -2.99 3.14 1.02
CA ILE A 116 -3.59 1.79 1.14
C ILE A 116 -5.05 1.87 1.60
N ARG A 117 -5.37 2.77 2.53
CA ARG A 117 -6.76 2.95 3.00
C ARG A 117 -7.66 3.57 1.93
N PHE A 118 -7.12 4.45 1.10
CA PHE A 118 -7.82 5.03 -0.03
C PHE A 118 -8.13 3.94 -1.06
N GLU A 119 -7.17 3.08 -1.39
CA GLU A 119 -7.40 1.99 -2.34
C GLU A 119 -8.43 1.00 -1.84
N GLU A 120 -8.25 0.52 -0.62
CA GLU A 120 -9.15 -0.47 -0.02
C GLU A 120 -10.58 0.06 0.13
N ARG A 121 -10.76 1.34 0.42
CA ARG A 121 -12.08 1.89 0.78
C ARG A 121 -12.77 2.66 -0.34
N VAL A 122 -12.03 3.03 -1.36
CA VAL A 122 -12.52 3.92 -2.42
C VAL A 122 -12.16 3.37 -3.80
N CYS A 123 -10.88 3.13 -4.08
CA CYS A 123 -10.44 2.71 -5.42
C CYS A 123 -10.97 1.31 -5.80
N PHE A 124 -10.68 0.30 -4.99
CA PHE A 124 -11.10 -1.07 -5.29
C PHE A 124 -12.63 -1.24 -5.27
N PRO A 125 -13.39 -0.65 -4.32
CA PRO A 125 -14.85 -0.62 -4.42
C PRO A 125 -15.35 0.09 -5.68
N ASN A 126 -14.64 1.11 -6.19
CA ASN A 126 -15.02 1.73 -7.46
C ASN A 126 -14.85 0.75 -8.63
N TYR A 127 -13.72 0.02 -8.71
CA TYR A 127 -13.54 -1.04 -9.70
C TYR A 127 -14.61 -2.13 -9.60
N GLU A 128 -14.92 -2.61 -8.41
CA GLU A 128 -15.95 -3.64 -8.19
C GLU A 128 -17.36 -3.20 -8.61
N ASN A 129 -17.64 -1.89 -8.60
CA ASN A 129 -18.94 -1.35 -9.02
C ASN A 129 -18.99 -1.00 -10.51
N GLN A 130 -17.85 -0.69 -11.14
CA GLN A 130 -17.81 -0.21 -12.52
C GLN A 130 -17.42 -1.29 -13.54
N LEU A 131 -16.60 -2.25 -13.14
CA LEU A 131 -16.12 -3.31 -14.01
C LEU A 131 -17.07 -4.50 -14.01
N SER A 132 -17.22 -5.11 -15.17
CA SER A 132 -17.89 -6.40 -15.33
C SER A 132 -17.10 -7.53 -14.68
N GLU A 133 -17.76 -8.67 -14.45
CA GLU A 133 -17.11 -9.87 -13.94
C GLU A 133 -15.98 -10.36 -14.86
N GLU A 134 -16.14 -10.21 -16.18
CA GLU A 134 -15.12 -10.60 -17.17
C GLU A 134 -13.89 -9.69 -17.12
N GLU A 135 -14.07 -8.37 -16.98
CA GLU A 135 -12.96 -7.43 -16.81
C GLU A 135 -12.20 -7.69 -15.49
N LEU A 136 -12.92 -7.92 -14.38
CA LEU A 136 -12.30 -8.27 -13.10
C LEU A 136 -11.56 -9.60 -13.19
N PHE A 137 -12.11 -10.60 -13.88
CA PHE A 137 -11.43 -11.87 -14.11
C PHE A 137 -10.13 -11.69 -14.89
N GLN A 138 -10.12 -10.89 -15.96
CA GLN A 138 -8.90 -10.60 -16.73
C GLN A 138 -7.82 -9.91 -15.89
N ILE A 139 -8.20 -8.98 -14.99
CA ILE A 139 -7.29 -8.39 -14.00
C ILE A 139 -6.70 -9.47 -13.10
N GLY A 140 -7.55 -10.38 -12.60
CA GLY A 140 -7.12 -11.48 -11.73
C GLY A 140 -6.12 -12.42 -12.39
N GLU A 141 -6.35 -12.79 -13.67
CA GLU A 141 -5.42 -13.61 -14.44
C GLU A 141 -4.09 -12.88 -14.67
N ALA A 142 -4.13 -11.61 -15.08
CA ALA A 142 -2.92 -10.80 -15.27
C ALA A 142 -2.10 -10.63 -13.98
N LEU A 143 -2.78 -10.53 -12.82
CA LEU A 143 -2.13 -10.52 -11.51
C LEU A 143 -1.52 -11.88 -11.18
N LYS A 144 -2.18 -13.01 -11.44
CA LYS A 144 -1.61 -14.33 -11.13
C LYS A 144 -0.29 -14.59 -11.86
N ASP A 145 -0.16 -14.09 -13.08
CA ASP A 145 1.04 -14.30 -13.91
C ASP A 145 2.23 -13.44 -13.45
N GLN A 146 1.98 -12.29 -12.83
CA GLN A 146 3.00 -11.29 -12.51
C GLN A 146 3.22 -11.08 -11.00
N HIS A 147 2.25 -11.44 -10.17
CA HIS A 147 2.30 -11.26 -8.72
C HIS A 147 3.16 -12.35 -8.08
N ILE A 148 4.10 -11.91 -7.25
CA ILE A 148 4.98 -12.79 -6.48
C ILE A 148 4.50 -12.75 -5.03
N VAL A 149 4.40 -13.93 -4.39
CA VAL A 149 4.08 -14.02 -2.97
C VAL A 149 5.15 -13.28 -2.16
N LEU A 150 4.72 -12.28 -1.39
CA LEU A 150 5.61 -11.49 -0.56
C LEU A 150 6.02 -12.25 0.71
N GLU A 151 7.32 -12.23 0.99
CA GLU A 151 7.89 -12.58 2.30
C GLU A 151 8.72 -11.40 2.80
N ASP A 152 8.37 -10.84 3.96
CA ASP A 152 9.19 -9.81 4.62
C ASP A 152 10.32 -10.49 5.41
N ALA A 153 11.40 -10.81 4.70
CA ALA A 153 12.59 -11.48 5.23
C ALA A 153 13.63 -10.51 5.83
N TYR A 154 13.24 -9.27 6.16
CA TYR A 154 14.15 -8.30 6.74
C TYR A 154 14.63 -8.75 8.13
N ASP A 155 15.93 -8.93 8.28
CA ASP A 155 16.60 -9.55 9.42
C ASP A 155 16.73 -8.60 10.63
N ASP A 156 16.88 -7.31 10.37
CA ASP A 156 17.08 -6.29 11.38
C ASP A 156 15.76 -5.82 12.02
N GLU A 157 15.30 -6.54 13.05
CA GLU A 157 14.02 -6.31 13.72
C GLU A 157 13.99 -5.08 14.66
N PHE A 158 14.31 -3.90 14.14
CA PHE A 158 14.42 -2.65 14.91
C PHE A 158 13.14 -2.20 15.62
N TRP A 159 11.99 -2.71 15.19
CA TRP A 159 10.68 -2.42 15.75
C TRP A 159 10.36 -3.21 17.03
N LYS A 160 11.19 -4.18 17.42
CA LYS A 160 10.97 -5.01 18.61
C LYS A 160 11.46 -4.35 19.89
#